data_AF-A0A965FJ07-F1
#
_entry.id   AF-A0A965FJ07-F1
#
_cell.length_a   1.000
_cell.length_b   1.000
_cell.length_c   1.000
_cell.angle_alpha   90.00
_cell.angle_beta   90.00
_cell.angle_gamma   90.00
#
_symmetry.space_group_name_H-M   'P 1'
#
loop_
_entity.id
_entity.type
_entity.pdbx_description
1 polymer ?
#
loop_
_entity_poly.entity_id
_entity_poly.type
_entity_poly.pdbx_seq_one_letter_code
_entity_poly.pdbx_strand_id
1 'polypeptide(L)'
;MAKQTFTTGQVLTASQLTSLQQTAMMGGAASAKTASYVLTAADAGGAVSMNNASATTITVNTGLFSEGDTVQITNLGAGVCTITAGTATVNTASSLALAQYESGTLDFNSTSNAIFIKGAGASSSGGTWAAWTPTLSNLTIGNGTVTARYAQVGKIVNFYVKITLGSTSSVGTEPRVTWPVTPANTTAAQNALINYVFEDSGLSRYFGASDPITNSTTEFRFVVNNASATYVTSTQITSSIPITWGTSDALYAMGTYEAA
;
A
#
# COMPACT_ATOMS: atom_id res chain seq x y z
N MET A 1 -16.49 13.88 -29.10
CA MET A 1 -17.80 13.63 -29.71
C MET A 1 -18.44 14.98 -29.88
N ALA A 2 -18.19 15.63 -31.01
CA ALA A 2 -19.01 16.77 -31.36
C ALA A 2 -20.46 16.27 -31.40
N LYS A 3 -21.34 16.89 -30.60
CA LYS A 3 -22.76 16.55 -30.59
C LYS A 3 -23.26 16.72 -32.04
N GLN A 4 -23.59 15.61 -32.69
CA GLN A 4 -24.16 15.64 -34.03
C GLN A 4 -25.51 16.34 -33.91
N THR A 5 -25.61 17.55 -34.47
CA THR A 5 -26.87 18.29 -34.50
C THR A 5 -27.60 17.88 -35.75
N PHE A 6 -28.62 17.04 -35.58
CA PHE A 6 -29.48 16.61 -36.67
C PHE A 6 -30.68 17.54 -36.76
N THR A 7 -30.85 18.23 -37.88
CA THR A 7 -31.97 19.14 -38.11
C THR A 7 -33.06 18.47 -38.94
N THR A 8 -34.29 18.96 -38.81
CA THR A 8 -35.44 18.45 -39.57
C THR A 8 -35.15 18.42 -41.07
N GLY A 9 -35.43 17.28 -41.71
CA GLY A 9 -35.24 17.08 -43.16
C GLY A 9 -33.88 16.49 -43.56
N GLN A 10 -32.94 16.31 -42.64
CA GLN A 10 -31.69 15.59 -42.93
C GLN A 10 -31.93 14.07 -42.96
N VAL A 11 -31.09 13.36 -43.72
CA VAL A 11 -31.07 11.88 -43.78
C VAL A 11 -29.76 11.38 -43.18
N LEU A 12 -29.85 10.47 -42.21
CA LEU A 12 -28.68 9.81 -41.62
C LEU A 12 -28.23 8.70 -42.59
N THR A 13 -27.09 8.91 -43.23
CA THR A 13 -26.53 7.90 -44.16
C THR A 13 -25.90 6.75 -43.39
N ALA A 14 -25.80 5.59 -44.03
CA ALA A 14 -25.12 4.42 -43.46
C ALA A 14 -23.66 4.72 -43.08
N SER A 15 -22.94 5.50 -43.88
CA SER A 15 -21.56 5.90 -43.58
C SER A 15 -21.47 6.77 -42.31
N GLN A 16 -22.39 7.72 -42.14
CA GLN A 16 -22.46 8.54 -40.93
C GLN A 16 -22.81 7.70 -39.70
N LEU A 17 -23.71 6.72 -39.84
CA LEU A 17 -24.05 5.79 -38.77
C LEU A 17 -22.86 4.91 -38.39
N THR A 18 -22.13 4.35 -39.37
CA THR A 18 -20.95 3.51 -39.10
C THR A 18 -19.82 4.30 -38.43
N SER A 19 -19.60 5.55 -38.86
CA SER A 19 -18.63 6.44 -38.21
C SER A 19 -19.03 6.79 -36.77
N LEU A 20 -20.33 7.03 -36.54
CA LEU A 20 -20.89 7.23 -35.21
C LEU A 20 -20.73 5.98 -34.33
N GLN A 21 -21.02 4.79 -34.87
CA GLN A 21 -20.89 3.51 -34.16
C GLN A 21 -19.44 3.22 -33.75
N GLN A 22 -18.48 3.41 -34.65
CA GLN A 22 -17.07 3.16 -34.36
C GLN A 22 -16.53 4.08 -33.24
N THR A 23 -17.04 5.31 -33.18
CA THR A 23 -16.66 6.31 -32.17
C THR A 23 -17.42 6.12 -30.85
N ALA A 24 -18.72 5.81 -30.90
CA ALA A 24 -19.60 5.69 -29.73
C ALA A 24 -19.41 4.38 -28.95
N MET A 25 -18.85 3.33 -29.56
CA MET A 25 -18.61 2.04 -28.90
C MET A 25 -17.24 1.96 -28.21
N MET A 26 -16.67 3.10 -27.80
CA MET A 26 -15.37 3.18 -27.11
C MET A 26 -14.20 2.54 -27.90
N GLY A 27 -14.35 2.36 -29.21
CA GLY A 27 -13.40 1.69 -30.11
C GLY A 27 -12.19 2.52 -30.50
N GLY A 28 -11.62 3.29 -29.58
CA GLY A 28 -10.49 4.21 -29.80
C GLY A 28 -9.14 3.51 -29.95
N ALA A 29 -9.01 2.53 -30.85
CA ALA A 29 -7.71 2.04 -31.30
C ALA A 29 -7.41 2.62 -32.68
N ALA A 30 -6.81 3.82 -32.71
CA ALA A 30 -6.14 4.30 -33.93
C ALA A 30 -4.68 4.71 -33.69
N SER A 31 -4.30 5.22 -32.51
CA SER A 31 -2.89 5.35 -32.07
C SER A 31 -2.84 5.72 -30.59
N ALA A 32 -2.30 4.83 -29.75
CA ALA A 32 -1.99 5.19 -28.37
C ALA A 32 -0.93 6.30 -28.34
N LYS A 33 -1.10 7.29 -27.47
CA LYS A 33 -0.13 8.37 -27.29
C LYS A 33 1.13 7.81 -26.63
N THR A 34 2.29 8.16 -27.17
CA THR A 34 3.60 7.71 -26.66
C THR A 34 4.31 8.78 -25.84
N ALA A 35 3.71 9.96 -25.68
CA ALA A 35 4.20 11.06 -24.85
C ALA A 35 3.03 11.69 -24.09
N SER A 36 3.34 12.55 -23.11
CA SER A 36 2.33 13.31 -22.38
C SER A 36 1.38 14.05 -23.33
N TYR A 37 0.09 14.09 -22.99
CA TYR A 37 -0.97 14.57 -23.85
C TYR A 37 -1.83 15.60 -23.12
N VAL A 38 -2.19 16.69 -23.79
CA VAL A 38 -3.18 17.64 -23.31
C VAL A 38 -4.50 17.30 -24.00
N LEU A 39 -5.55 17.10 -23.21
CA LEU A 39 -6.87 16.81 -23.77
C LEU A 39 -7.34 17.95 -24.67
N THR A 40 -8.17 17.60 -25.65
CA THR A 40 -8.80 18.52 -26.58
C THR A 40 -10.32 18.29 -26.58
N ALA A 41 -11.09 19.26 -27.07
CA ALA A 41 -12.55 19.10 -27.18
C ALA A 41 -12.98 17.90 -28.06
N ALA A 42 -12.10 17.41 -28.94
CA ALA A 42 -12.38 16.23 -29.76
C ALA A 42 -12.50 14.93 -28.92
N ASP A 43 -11.82 14.87 -27.78
CA ASP A 43 -11.73 13.69 -26.93
C ASP A 43 -13.04 13.39 -26.17
N ALA A 44 -14.00 14.31 -26.16
CA ALA A 44 -15.27 14.16 -25.44
C ALA A 44 -16.02 12.88 -25.86
N GLY A 45 -16.60 12.12 -24.94
CA GLY A 45 -17.25 10.83 -25.20
C GLY A 45 -16.37 9.76 -25.86
N GLY A 46 -15.05 9.97 -25.93
CA GLY A 46 -14.09 9.09 -26.60
C GLY A 46 -13.17 8.35 -25.62
N ALA A 47 -12.18 7.65 -26.19
CA ALA A 47 -11.15 6.94 -25.44
C ALA A 47 -9.74 7.42 -25.84
N VAL A 48 -8.89 7.66 -24.84
CA VAL A 48 -7.48 8.01 -24.96
C VAL A 48 -6.64 6.87 -24.39
N SER A 49 -5.74 6.32 -25.18
CA SER A 49 -4.79 5.29 -24.71
C SER A 49 -3.38 5.85 -24.63
N MET A 50 -2.64 5.50 -23.58
CA MET A 50 -1.21 5.84 -23.41
C MET A 50 -0.36 4.58 -23.57
N ASN A 51 0.75 4.65 -24.31
CA ASN A 51 1.68 3.54 -24.48
C ASN A 51 3.13 4.04 -24.44
N ASN A 52 3.62 4.29 -23.22
CA ASN A 52 5.01 4.65 -22.97
C ASN A 52 5.56 3.82 -21.81
N ALA A 53 6.81 3.35 -21.92
CA ALA A 53 7.51 2.66 -20.85
C ALA A 53 7.97 3.61 -19.72
N SER A 54 8.08 4.90 -20.02
CA SER A 54 8.38 5.97 -19.06
C SER A 54 7.09 6.66 -18.57
N ALA A 55 7.19 7.37 -17.45
CA ALA A 55 6.07 8.12 -16.90
C ALA A 55 5.52 9.16 -17.90
N THR A 56 4.20 9.28 -17.95
CA THR A 56 3.49 10.23 -18.84
C THR A 56 2.36 10.92 -18.08
N THR A 57 1.83 11.99 -18.68
CA THR A 57 0.70 12.72 -18.10
C THR A 57 -0.41 12.94 -19.13
N ILE A 58 -1.66 13.00 -18.64
CA ILE A 58 -2.79 13.54 -19.39
C ILE A 58 -3.25 14.80 -18.67
N THR A 59 -3.17 15.95 -19.35
CA THR A 59 -3.51 17.26 -18.76
C THR A 59 -4.95 17.65 -19.09
N VAL A 60 -5.70 18.08 -18.07
CA VAL A 60 -7.10 18.52 -18.17
C VAL A 60 -7.20 20.04 -18.01
N ASN A 61 -7.70 20.73 -19.04
CA ASN A 61 -7.88 22.18 -19.05
C ASN A 61 -9.37 22.58 -19.09
N THR A 62 -9.67 23.80 -18.62
CA THR A 62 -11.00 24.43 -18.64
C THR A 62 -11.47 24.76 -20.05
N GLY A 63 -12.79 24.82 -20.25
CA GLY A 63 -13.40 25.34 -21.47
C GLY A 63 -13.34 24.40 -22.69
N LEU A 64 -12.81 23.19 -22.51
CA LEU A 64 -12.75 22.15 -23.54
C LEU A 64 -13.96 21.20 -23.52
N PHE A 65 -14.56 21.03 -22.34
CA PHE A 65 -15.63 20.07 -22.06
C PHE A 65 -16.79 20.76 -21.35
N SER A 66 -17.99 20.21 -21.49
CA SER A 66 -19.21 20.67 -20.84
C SER A 66 -19.68 19.67 -19.78
N GLU A 67 -20.64 20.08 -18.95
CA GLU A 67 -21.30 19.16 -18.03
C GLU A 67 -21.89 17.94 -18.77
N GLY A 68 -21.61 16.74 -18.25
CA GLY A 68 -22.02 15.46 -18.80
C GLY A 68 -21.10 14.88 -19.87
N ASP A 69 -20.05 15.60 -20.29
CA ASP A 69 -19.03 15.03 -21.15
C ASP A 69 -18.16 14.04 -20.36
N THR A 70 -17.68 12.99 -21.04
CA THR A 70 -16.78 12.00 -20.43
C THR A 70 -15.56 11.74 -21.30
N VAL A 71 -14.45 11.29 -20.71
CA VAL A 71 -13.28 10.80 -21.48
C VAL A 71 -12.77 9.53 -20.82
N GLN A 72 -12.71 8.44 -21.57
CA GLN A 72 -12.14 7.17 -21.11
C GLN A 72 -10.63 7.19 -21.33
N ILE A 73 -9.87 6.72 -20.35
CA ILE A 73 -8.42 6.73 -20.38
C ILE A 73 -7.90 5.35 -20.01
N THR A 74 -7.01 4.79 -20.82
CA THR A 74 -6.34 3.51 -20.55
C THR A 74 -4.84 3.67 -20.67
N ASN A 75 -4.08 3.17 -19.69
CA ASN A 75 -2.63 3.07 -19.80
C ASN A 75 -2.22 1.66 -20.24
N LEU A 76 -1.62 1.54 -21.41
CA LEU A 76 -1.09 0.29 -21.98
C LEU A 76 0.41 0.12 -21.71
N GLY A 77 1.11 1.24 -21.49
CA GLY A 77 2.56 1.27 -21.27
C GLY A 77 2.95 0.89 -19.84
N ALA A 78 4.18 0.41 -19.67
CA ALA A 78 4.73 0.07 -18.35
C ALA A 78 4.95 1.29 -17.44
N GLY A 79 5.11 2.48 -18.04
CA GLY A 79 5.25 3.73 -17.30
C GLY A 79 3.91 4.21 -16.74
N VAL A 80 3.93 4.76 -15.54
CA VAL A 80 2.71 5.29 -14.91
C VAL A 80 2.19 6.51 -15.69
N CYS A 81 0.92 6.48 -16.09
CA CYS A 81 0.22 7.64 -16.66
C CYS A 81 -0.52 8.39 -15.55
N THR A 82 -0.23 9.66 -15.35
CA THR A 82 -0.86 10.49 -14.31
C THR A 82 -1.84 11.49 -14.92
N ILE A 83 -3.08 11.48 -14.45
CA ILE A 83 -4.06 12.52 -14.77
C ILE A 83 -3.68 13.78 -14.00
N THR A 84 -3.42 14.86 -14.72
CA THR A 84 -2.90 16.11 -14.17
C THR A 84 -3.92 17.22 -14.37
N ALA A 85 -4.25 17.93 -13.30
CA ALA A 85 -4.98 19.19 -13.39
C ALA A 85 -4.10 20.24 -14.09
N GLY A 86 -4.52 20.68 -15.27
CA GLY A 86 -3.93 21.85 -15.93
C GLY A 86 -4.62 23.09 -15.39
N THR A 87 -5.51 23.70 -16.18
CA THR A 87 -6.36 24.80 -15.70
C THR A 87 -7.66 24.36 -15.05
N ALA A 88 -8.15 23.13 -15.32
CA ALA A 88 -9.37 22.60 -14.70
C ALA A 88 -9.07 21.93 -13.35
N THR A 89 -10.05 21.92 -12.45
CA THR A 89 -9.99 21.10 -11.23
C THR A 89 -10.25 19.63 -11.57
N VAL A 90 -9.41 18.71 -11.09
CA VAL A 90 -9.60 17.26 -11.24
C VAL A 90 -9.67 16.63 -9.86
N ASN A 91 -10.87 16.19 -9.48
CA ASN A 91 -11.11 15.52 -8.20
C ASN A 91 -10.99 14.00 -8.37
N THR A 92 -10.62 13.27 -7.31
CA THR A 92 -10.72 11.81 -7.29
C THR A 92 -10.90 11.32 -5.85
N ALA A 93 -11.60 10.20 -5.68
CA ALA A 93 -11.67 9.49 -4.39
C ALA A 93 -10.51 8.50 -4.19
N SER A 94 -9.72 8.26 -5.23
CA SER A 94 -8.63 7.28 -5.24
C SER A 94 -7.35 7.94 -5.76
N SER A 95 -6.62 7.28 -6.66
CA SER A 95 -5.41 7.78 -7.28
C SER A 95 -5.69 8.39 -8.65
N LEU A 96 -4.98 9.49 -8.97
CA LEU A 96 -4.90 10.04 -10.33
C LEU A 96 -3.88 9.30 -11.21
N ALA A 97 -3.17 8.30 -10.67
CA ALA A 97 -2.20 7.51 -11.40
C ALA A 97 -2.83 6.22 -11.95
N LEU A 98 -2.50 5.91 -13.21
CA LEU A 98 -2.82 4.67 -13.89
C LEU A 98 -1.52 3.90 -14.14
N ALA A 99 -1.32 2.77 -13.46
CA ALA A 99 -0.31 1.78 -13.77
C ALA A 99 -0.66 1.04 -15.07
N GLN A 100 0.24 0.14 -15.50
CA GLN A 100 0.02 -0.61 -16.73
C GLN A 100 -1.30 -1.41 -16.67
N TYR A 101 -2.06 -1.31 -17.76
CA TYR A 101 -3.38 -1.91 -17.98
C TYR A 101 -4.49 -1.39 -17.06
N GLU A 102 -4.24 -0.35 -16.28
CA GLU A 102 -5.31 0.33 -15.57
C GLU A 102 -6.00 1.36 -16.47
N SER A 103 -7.27 1.60 -16.19
CA SER A 103 -8.08 2.60 -16.88
C SER A 103 -8.90 3.43 -15.90
N GLY A 104 -9.49 4.51 -16.39
CA GLY A 104 -10.43 5.34 -15.65
C GLY A 104 -11.18 6.30 -16.56
N THR A 105 -12.25 6.88 -16.04
CA THR A 105 -13.09 7.83 -16.74
C THR A 105 -12.96 9.20 -16.10
N LEU A 106 -12.73 10.24 -16.92
CA LEU A 106 -13.01 11.61 -16.53
C LEU A 106 -14.48 11.89 -16.78
N ASP A 107 -15.20 12.31 -15.76
CA ASP A 107 -16.58 12.81 -15.83
C ASP A 107 -16.58 14.32 -15.54
N PHE A 108 -17.01 15.11 -16.52
CA PHE A 108 -17.01 16.57 -16.41
C PHE A 108 -18.36 17.02 -15.86
N ASN A 109 -18.39 17.54 -14.64
CA ASN A 109 -19.62 18.07 -14.02
C ASN A 109 -19.77 19.59 -14.24
N SER A 110 -18.80 20.25 -14.88
CA SER A 110 -18.88 21.63 -15.35
C SER A 110 -17.77 21.91 -16.37
N THR A 111 -17.72 23.13 -16.92
CA THR A 111 -16.66 23.54 -17.86
C THR A 111 -15.28 23.72 -17.21
N SER A 112 -15.19 23.66 -15.88
CA SER A 112 -13.95 23.86 -15.13
C SER A 112 -13.64 22.79 -14.08
N ASN A 113 -14.48 21.75 -13.98
CA ASN A 113 -14.33 20.70 -12.98
C ASN A 113 -14.60 19.32 -13.58
N ALA A 114 -13.71 18.38 -13.28
CA ALA A 114 -13.80 16.99 -13.65
C ALA A 114 -13.62 16.09 -12.42
N ILE A 115 -14.20 14.90 -12.49
CA ILE A 115 -14.04 13.84 -11.51
C ILE A 115 -13.37 12.67 -12.24
N PHE A 116 -12.17 12.29 -11.79
CA PHE A 116 -11.51 11.10 -12.29
C PHE A 116 -11.94 9.87 -11.48
N ILE A 117 -12.74 9.04 -12.13
CA ILE A 117 -13.22 7.76 -11.62
C ILE A 117 -12.28 6.68 -12.16
N LYS A 118 -11.28 6.31 -11.35
CA LYS A 118 -10.38 5.20 -11.66
C LYS A 118 -11.17 3.88 -11.71
N GLY A 119 -11.01 3.11 -12.78
CA GLY A 119 -11.55 1.75 -12.85
C GLY A 119 -10.96 0.89 -11.74
N ALA A 120 -11.74 -0.05 -11.20
CA ALA A 120 -11.27 -0.97 -10.18
C ALA A 120 -10.14 -1.84 -10.76
N GLY A 121 -8.89 -1.45 -10.53
CA GLY A 121 -7.74 -2.32 -10.76
C GLY A 121 -7.79 -3.50 -9.80
N ALA A 122 -7.09 -4.59 -10.14
CA ALA A 122 -6.83 -5.67 -9.19
C ALA A 122 -6.12 -5.05 -7.99
N SER A 123 -6.87 -4.80 -6.91
CA SER A 123 -6.32 -4.15 -5.76
C SER A 123 -5.33 -5.12 -5.13
N SER A 124 -4.05 -4.78 -5.04
CA SER A 124 -3.15 -5.41 -4.07
C SER A 124 -3.51 -4.87 -2.67
N SER A 125 -4.78 -5.03 -2.29
CA SER A 125 -5.35 -4.47 -1.08
C SER A 125 -4.92 -5.34 0.09
N GLY A 126 -3.80 -4.96 0.69
CA GLY A 126 -3.27 -5.56 1.91
C GLY A 126 -2.32 -6.72 1.68
N GLY A 127 -1.39 -6.90 2.62
CA GLY A 127 -0.51 -8.07 2.70
C GLY A 127 0.91 -7.89 2.16
N THR A 128 1.24 -6.75 1.55
CA THR A 128 2.63 -6.42 1.19
C THR A 128 3.44 -6.09 2.44
N TRP A 129 4.63 -6.68 2.57
CA TRP A 129 5.55 -6.36 3.66
C TRP A 129 6.13 -4.95 3.48
N ALA A 130 5.83 -4.05 4.40
CA ALA A 130 6.45 -2.74 4.57
C ALA A 130 7.50 -2.79 5.68
N ALA A 131 8.61 -2.06 5.52
CA ALA A 131 9.57 -1.90 6.61
C ALA A 131 9.00 -1.00 7.71
N TRP A 132 9.33 -1.27 8.98
CA TRP A 132 9.10 -0.32 10.06
C TRP A 132 10.38 -0.16 10.89
N THR A 133 10.57 1.01 11.50
CA THR A 133 11.72 1.28 12.38
C THR A 133 11.23 1.25 13.83
N PRO A 134 11.43 0.14 14.57
CA PRO A 134 11.01 0.08 15.96
C PRO A 134 11.86 0.96 16.86
N THR A 135 11.25 1.52 17.90
CA THR A 135 11.99 2.00 19.07
C THR A 135 12.23 0.82 20.00
N LEU A 136 13.44 0.76 20.56
CA LEU A 136 13.88 -0.29 21.48
C LEU A 136 14.02 0.30 22.88
N SER A 137 13.40 -0.35 23.86
CA SER A 137 13.54 -0.01 25.29
C SER A 137 14.27 -1.14 26.01
N ASN A 138 15.13 -0.80 26.97
CA ASN A 138 15.96 -1.76 27.73
C ASN A 138 16.84 -2.67 26.84
N LEU A 139 17.18 -2.21 25.64
CA LEU A 139 18.11 -2.87 24.72
C LEU A 139 18.91 -1.80 23.98
N THR A 140 20.24 -1.89 24.04
CA THR A 140 21.13 -1.03 23.27
C THR A 140 21.58 -1.79 22.04
N ILE A 141 21.24 -1.29 20.84
CA ILE A 141 21.61 -1.97 19.60
C ILE A 141 23.09 -1.79 19.24
N GLY A 142 23.71 -0.64 19.55
CA GLY A 142 25.11 -0.38 19.20
C GLY A 142 25.38 -0.58 17.69
N ASN A 143 26.40 -1.39 17.37
CA ASN A 143 26.75 -1.80 16.01
C ASN A 143 26.01 -3.05 15.51
N GLY A 144 24.98 -3.50 16.23
CA GLY A 144 24.07 -4.56 15.82
C GLY A 144 23.12 -4.13 14.69
N THR A 145 22.24 -5.03 14.28
CA THR A 145 21.26 -4.78 13.20
C THR A 145 19.84 -5.09 13.63
N VAL A 146 18.88 -4.30 13.12
CA VAL A 146 17.44 -4.53 13.30
C VAL A 146 16.80 -4.68 11.93
N THR A 147 16.15 -5.81 11.70
CA THR A 147 15.34 -6.06 10.52
C THR A 147 13.89 -6.19 10.96
N ALA A 148 13.04 -5.28 10.51
CA ALA A 148 11.66 -5.16 10.95
C ALA A 148 10.74 -4.89 9.74
N ARG A 149 9.73 -5.75 9.54
CA ARG A 149 8.75 -5.64 8.46
C ARG A 149 7.36 -6.13 8.84
N TYR A 150 6.31 -5.40 8.47
CA TYR A 150 4.92 -5.74 8.78
C TYR A 150 4.05 -5.73 7.54
N ALA A 151 2.92 -6.42 7.58
CA ALA A 151 1.89 -6.36 6.57
C ALA A 151 0.53 -6.20 7.25
N GLN A 152 -0.26 -5.24 6.80
CA GLN A 152 -1.60 -4.98 7.32
C GLN A 152 -2.65 -5.31 6.26
N VAL A 153 -3.69 -6.04 6.66
CA VAL A 153 -4.88 -6.34 5.85
C VAL A 153 -6.11 -6.01 6.70
N GLY A 154 -6.80 -4.91 6.38
CA GLY A 154 -7.83 -4.37 7.25
C GLY A 154 -7.26 -4.07 8.65
N LYS A 155 -7.81 -4.69 9.69
CA LYS A 155 -7.32 -4.55 11.08
C LYS A 155 -6.31 -5.61 11.50
N ILE A 156 -6.04 -6.61 10.66
CA ILE A 156 -5.08 -7.68 10.99
C ILE A 156 -3.68 -7.21 10.61
N VAL A 157 -2.76 -7.23 11.57
CA VAL A 157 -1.34 -6.93 11.34
C VAL A 157 -0.54 -8.21 11.54
N ASN A 158 0.27 -8.58 10.56
CA ASN A 158 1.34 -9.57 10.71
C ASN A 158 2.68 -8.84 10.76
N PHE A 159 3.58 -9.26 11.65
CA PHE A 159 4.87 -8.60 11.81
C PHE A 159 6.01 -9.61 11.97
N TYR A 160 7.21 -9.15 11.64
CA TYR A 160 8.47 -9.85 11.85
C TYR A 160 9.55 -8.86 12.29
N VAL A 161 10.21 -9.13 13.41
CA VAL A 161 11.41 -8.43 13.84
C VAL A 161 12.53 -9.43 14.14
N LYS A 162 13.74 -9.10 13.69
CA LYS A 162 15.00 -9.73 14.09
C LYS A 162 15.95 -8.65 14.57
N ILE A 163 16.45 -8.80 15.78
CA ILE A 163 17.50 -7.97 16.36
C ILE A 163 18.75 -8.85 16.47
N THR A 164 19.84 -8.48 15.79
CA THR A 164 21.13 -9.19 15.88
C THR A 164 22.11 -8.31 16.62
N LEU A 165 22.70 -8.84 17.69
CA LEU A 165 23.64 -8.12 18.53
C LEU A 165 25.00 -8.02 17.83
N GLY A 166 25.60 -6.84 17.88
CA GLY A 166 27.01 -6.60 17.60
C GLY A 166 27.83 -6.55 18.89
N SER A 167 29.13 -6.29 18.76
CA SER A 167 30.04 -6.23 19.90
C SER A 167 29.82 -5.06 20.86
N THR A 168 29.07 -4.03 20.46
CA THR A 168 28.70 -2.89 21.31
C THR A 168 27.23 -2.89 21.70
N SER A 169 26.51 -3.98 21.43
CA SER A 169 25.13 -4.15 21.87
C SER A 169 25.04 -4.62 23.32
N SER A 170 23.92 -4.34 23.98
CA SER A 170 23.62 -4.89 25.30
C SER A 170 22.12 -5.15 25.45
N VAL A 171 21.77 -6.26 26.11
CA VAL A 171 20.39 -6.63 26.45
C VAL A 171 20.19 -6.42 27.95
N GLY A 172 19.24 -5.54 28.30
CA GLY A 172 18.84 -5.29 29.68
C GLY A 172 17.75 -6.23 30.16
N THR A 173 17.17 -5.91 31.31
CA THR A 173 15.99 -6.59 31.83
C THR A 173 14.74 -6.11 31.09
N GLU A 174 13.93 -7.07 30.64
CA GLU A 174 12.67 -6.80 29.93
C GLU A 174 12.85 -5.87 28.71
N PRO A 175 13.60 -6.31 27.67
CA PRO A 175 13.70 -5.59 26.41
C PRO A 175 12.33 -5.51 25.72
N ARG A 176 12.05 -4.34 25.13
CA ARG A 176 10.78 -4.03 24.47
C ARG A 176 10.97 -3.42 23.09
N VAL A 177 9.95 -3.58 22.26
CA VAL A 177 9.91 -3.12 20.86
C VAL A 177 8.56 -2.49 20.60
N THR A 178 8.54 -1.32 19.95
CA THR A 178 7.28 -0.68 19.55
C THR A 178 6.53 -1.51 18.51
N TRP A 179 5.20 -1.52 18.61
CA TRP A 179 4.34 -2.11 17.58
C TRP A 179 4.51 -1.37 16.24
N PRO A 180 4.44 -2.07 15.09
CA PRO A 180 4.47 -1.41 13.78
C PRO A 180 3.23 -0.52 13.54
N VAL A 181 2.08 -0.93 14.08
CA VAL A 181 0.81 -0.20 14.08
C VAL A 181 0.19 -0.29 15.47
N THR A 182 -0.41 0.77 15.99
CA THR A 182 -1.03 0.74 17.33
C THR A 182 -2.09 -0.37 17.43
N PRO A 183 -2.00 -1.31 18.39
CA PRO A 183 -3.04 -2.29 18.66
C PRO A 183 -4.37 -1.62 19.03
N ALA A 184 -5.49 -2.30 18.74
CA ALA A 184 -6.83 -1.74 18.93
C ALA A 184 -7.13 -1.30 20.38
N ASN A 185 -6.55 -2.02 21.34
CA ASN A 185 -6.64 -1.77 22.77
C ASN A 185 -5.62 -2.66 23.49
N THR A 186 -5.52 -2.53 24.80
CA THR A 186 -4.60 -3.33 25.64
C THR A 186 -4.91 -4.82 25.59
N THR A 187 -6.18 -5.23 25.38
CA THR A 187 -6.57 -6.64 25.24
C THR A 187 -6.12 -7.23 23.91
N ALA A 188 -6.23 -6.47 22.81
CA ALA A 188 -5.70 -6.87 21.51
C ALA A 188 -4.18 -7.01 21.52
N ALA A 189 -3.48 -6.14 22.26
CA ALA A 189 -2.04 -6.25 22.49
C ALA A 189 -1.68 -7.50 23.31
N GLN A 190 -2.45 -7.78 24.38
CA GLN A 190 -2.26 -8.95 25.24
C GLN A 190 -2.52 -10.27 24.52
N ASN A 191 -3.55 -10.32 23.68
CA ASN A 191 -3.95 -11.51 22.91
C ASN A 191 -3.15 -11.67 21.61
N ALA A 192 -2.13 -10.83 21.36
CA ALA A 192 -1.27 -10.96 20.21
C ALA A 192 -0.59 -12.33 20.21
N LEU A 193 -0.70 -13.04 19.09
CA LEU A 193 -0.10 -14.36 18.93
C LEU A 193 1.33 -14.19 18.45
N ILE A 194 2.25 -14.05 19.40
CA ILE A 194 3.68 -13.82 19.13
C ILE A 194 4.49 -15.07 19.42
N ASN A 195 5.34 -15.47 18.48
CA ASN A 195 6.38 -16.48 18.69
C ASN A 195 7.72 -15.77 18.84
N TYR A 196 8.46 -16.14 19.88
CA TYR A 196 9.81 -15.64 20.15
C TYR A 196 10.84 -16.74 19.91
N VAL A 197 11.97 -16.34 19.33
CA VAL A 197 13.17 -17.18 19.25
C VAL A 197 14.36 -16.37 19.73
N PHE A 198 15.19 -16.97 20.56
CA PHE A 198 16.45 -16.40 21.02
C PHE A 198 17.57 -17.32 20.58
N GLU A 199 18.52 -16.79 19.81
CA GLU A 199 19.63 -17.54 19.26
C GLU A 199 20.91 -17.14 19.96
N ASP A 200 21.56 -18.14 20.56
CA ASP A 200 22.96 -18.09 20.99
C ASP A 200 23.80 -18.55 19.80
N SER A 201 24.61 -17.65 19.24
CA SER A 201 25.18 -17.81 17.91
C SER A 201 26.02 -19.09 17.80
N GLY A 202 25.53 -20.05 17.02
CA GLY A 202 26.22 -21.34 16.82
C GLY A 202 26.10 -22.33 17.98
N LEU A 203 25.34 -22.03 19.03
CA LEU A 203 25.21 -22.88 20.21
C LEU A 203 23.80 -23.44 20.40
N SER A 204 22.79 -22.61 20.61
CA SER A 204 21.46 -23.07 21.01
C SER A 204 20.34 -22.09 20.65
N ARG A 205 19.11 -22.61 20.62
CA ARG A 205 17.89 -21.82 20.38
C ARG A 205 16.92 -22.00 21.53
N TYR A 206 16.39 -20.88 22.01
CA TYR A 206 15.38 -20.85 23.06
C TYR A 206 14.09 -20.26 22.51
N PHE A 207 12.97 -20.79 22.95
CA PHE A 207 11.65 -20.43 22.43
C PHE A 207 10.83 -19.72 23.50
N GLY A 208 10.06 -18.73 23.08
CA GLY A 208 9.01 -18.11 23.88
C GLY A 208 7.72 -18.03 23.09
N ALA A 209 6.61 -17.87 23.78
CA ALA A 209 5.30 -17.67 23.17
C ALA A 209 4.60 -16.47 23.81
N SER A 210 3.53 -16.03 23.15
CA SER A 210 2.63 -14.92 23.51
C SER A 210 2.55 -14.68 25.02
N ASP A 211 2.78 -13.43 25.41
CA ASP A 211 2.83 -13.03 26.81
C ASP A 211 1.51 -12.40 27.26
N PRO A 212 0.74 -13.03 28.15
CA PRO A 212 -0.52 -12.48 28.65
C PRO A 212 -0.34 -11.26 29.56
N ILE A 213 0.88 -10.77 29.79
CA ILE A 213 1.14 -9.59 30.64
C ILE A 213 1.46 -8.34 29.78
N THR A 214 1.64 -8.49 28.47
CA THR A 214 1.79 -7.33 27.57
C THR A 214 0.46 -6.57 27.48
N ASN A 215 0.32 -5.55 28.31
CA ASN A 215 -0.88 -4.72 28.44
C ASN A 215 -0.67 -3.30 27.90
N SER A 216 0.15 -3.16 26.85
CA SER A 216 0.51 -1.86 26.26
C SER A 216 0.20 -1.80 24.77
N THR A 217 -0.43 -0.71 24.35
CA THR A 217 -0.66 -0.38 22.93
C THR A 217 0.55 0.31 22.27
N THR A 218 1.63 0.56 23.01
CA THR A 218 2.83 1.24 22.48
C THR A 218 3.95 0.27 22.14
N GLU A 219 4.14 -0.75 22.97
CA GLU A 219 5.25 -1.70 22.86
C GLU A 219 4.88 -3.10 23.35
N PHE A 220 5.55 -4.11 22.81
CA PHE A 220 5.54 -5.47 23.33
C PHE A 220 6.90 -5.83 23.93
N ARG A 221 6.92 -6.75 24.88
CA ARG A 221 8.16 -7.25 25.50
C ARG A 221 8.52 -8.63 25.00
N PHE A 222 9.81 -8.97 25.05
CA PHE A 222 10.26 -10.33 24.83
C PHE A 222 10.10 -11.19 26.09
N VAL A 223 9.63 -12.43 25.92
CA VAL A 223 9.58 -13.45 26.98
C VAL A 223 10.12 -14.78 26.47
N VAL A 224 10.61 -15.61 27.37
CA VAL A 224 11.05 -16.98 27.08
C VAL A 224 10.28 -17.99 27.93
N ASN A 225 10.14 -19.20 27.40
CA ASN A 225 9.55 -20.31 28.15
C ASN A 225 10.45 -20.72 29.33
N ASN A 226 9.85 -20.84 30.51
CA ASN A 226 10.47 -21.31 31.75
C ASN A 226 9.86 -22.65 32.16
N ALA A 227 10.70 -23.67 32.27
CA ALA A 227 10.34 -25.00 32.74
C ALA A 227 10.71 -25.14 34.22
N SER A 228 9.85 -24.66 35.12
CA SER A 228 10.09 -24.71 36.58
C SER A 228 9.09 -25.56 37.37
N ALA A 229 8.06 -26.10 36.71
CA ALA A 229 6.99 -26.89 37.33
C ALA A 229 6.28 -27.79 36.28
N THR A 230 5.14 -28.37 36.64
CA THR A 230 4.32 -29.24 35.78
C THR A 230 3.92 -28.60 34.45
N TYR A 231 3.68 -27.28 34.46
CA TYR A 231 3.31 -26.51 33.27
C TYR A 231 4.40 -25.48 32.96
N VAL A 232 4.71 -25.32 31.68
CA VAL A 232 5.60 -24.27 31.19
C VAL A 232 4.95 -22.92 31.43
N THR A 233 5.72 -21.97 31.93
CA THR A 233 5.30 -20.58 32.13
C THR A 233 6.20 -19.65 31.33
N SER A 234 5.82 -18.40 31.13
CA SER A 234 6.69 -17.39 30.53
C SER A 234 7.49 -16.69 31.62
N THR A 235 8.76 -16.41 31.36
CA THR A 235 9.61 -15.53 32.18
C THR A 235 10.19 -14.40 31.34
N GLN A 236 10.51 -13.29 31.99
CA GLN A 236 11.11 -12.14 31.34
C GLN A 236 12.55 -12.44 30.89
N ILE A 237 12.96 -11.80 29.80
CA ILE A 237 14.36 -11.77 29.37
C ILE A 237 15.17 -10.87 30.31
N THR A 238 16.40 -11.27 30.59
CA THR A 238 17.39 -10.47 31.34
C THR A 238 18.75 -10.54 30.64
N SER A 239 19.75 -9.85 31.18
CA SER A 239 21.13 -9.93 30.68
C SER A 239 21.75 -11.34 30.76
N SER A 240 21.14 -12.26 31.52
CA SER A 240 21.61 -13.65 31.69
C SER A 240 20.53 -14.69 31.44
N ILE A 241 19.34 -14.30 30.95
CA ILE A 241 18.21 -15.20 30.67
C ILE A 241 17.69 -14.90 29.25
N PRO A 242 17.50 -15.92 28.39
CA PRO A 242 17.81 -17.33 28.62
C PRO A 242 19.30 -17.67 28.50
N ILE A 243 20.10 -16.72 27.99
CA ILE A 243 21.53 -16.87 27.73
C ILE A 243 22.30 -15.65 28.23
N THR A 244 23.62 -15.79 28.31
CA THR A 244 24.51 -14.64 28.46
C THR A 244 24.76 -14.05 27.08
N TRP A 245 24.18 -12.88 26.81
CA TRP A 245 24.17 -12.28 25.48
C TRP A 245 25.56 -11.84 25.01
N GLY A 246 25.94 -12.29 23.83
CA GLY A 246 27.18 -11.98 23.14
C GLY A 246 26.98 -11.42 21.74
N THR A 247 28.10 -11.33 21.01
CA THR A 247 28.10 -10.85 19.62
C THR A 247 27.49 -11.91 18.70
N SER A 248 26.67 -11.48 17.74
CA SER A 248 25.94 -12.33 16.78
C SER A 248 24.77 -13.13 17.34
N ASP A 249 24.47 -12.99 18.64
CA ASP A 249 23.22 -13.49 19.22
C ASP A 249 22.03 -12.70 18.67
N ALA A 250 20.85 -13.31 18.67
CA ALA A 250 19.69 -12.68 18.07
C ALA A 250 18.38 -12.91 18.82
N LEU A 251 17.54 -11.87 18.83
CA LEU A 251 16.17 -11.90 19.30
C LEU A 251 15.22 -11.82 18.11
N TYR A 252 14.28 -12.75 18.02
CA TYR A 252 13.25 -12.79 17.00
C TYR A 252 11.89 -12.66 17.64
N ALA A 253 11.01 -11.87 17.02
CA ALA A 253 9.59 -11.91 17.29
C ALA A 253 8.82 -11.88 15.98
N MET A 254 7.82 -12.74 15.86
CA MET A 254 6.89 -12.72 14.75
C MET A 254 5.51 -13.05 15.26
N GLY A 255 4.48 -12.39 14.74
CA GLY A 255 3.15 -12.61 15.24
C GLY A 255 2.06 -11.85 14.52
N THR A 256 0.85 -11.98 15.06
CA THR A 256 -0.35 -11.30 14.56
C THR A 256 -1.17 -10.69 15.67
N TYR A 257 -1.81 -9.55 15.39
CA TYR A 257 -2.70 -8.84 16.32
C TYR A 257 -3.70 -7.94 15.56
N GLU A 258 -4.69 -7.43 16.29
CA GLU A 258 -5.68 -6.47 15.79
C GLU A 258 -5.22 -5.01 16.04
N ALA A 259 -5.16 -4.21 14.97
CA ALA A 259 -4.87 -2.78 15.01
C ALA A 259 -6.13 -1.93 15.28
N ALA A 260 -5.91 -0.70 15.76
CA ALA A 260 -6.96 0.30 16.00
C ALA A 260 -7.77 0.62 14.73
#